data_AF-A0A1S2KKC5-F1
#
_entry.id   AF-A0A1S2KKC5-F1
#
_cell.length_a   1.000
_cell.length_b   1.000
_cell.length_c   1.000
_cell.angle_alpha   90.00
_cell.angle_beta   90.00
_cell.angle_gamma   90.00
#
_symmetry.space_group_name_H-M   'P 1'
#
loop_
_entity.id
_entity.type
_entity.pdbx_description
1 polymer ?
#
loop_
_entity_poly.entity_id
_entity_poly.type
_entity_poly.pdbx_seq_one_letter_code
_entity_poly.pdbx_strand_id
1 'polypeptide(L)'
;MLASVAIEWLWLMAAAATVINCSAMGKWIPDQTFRVAYPLIVVGCGVGTIAIGRAQHFSLAAMIALYASSLIGMTIGLFPSRKLITLYAVEVKRGVKREKYDFPLWHRLFWCVPVVGLSLAAFALTH
;
A
#
# COMPACT_ATOMS: atom_id res chain seq x y z
N MET A 1 8.78 -16.12 13.14
CA MET A 1 7.41 -16.66 13.31
C MET A 1 6.58 -16.62 12.01
N LEU A 2 6.81 -15.67 11.10
CA LEU A 2 6.18 -15.71 9.75
C LEU A 2 6.89 -16.68 8.79
N ALA A 3 8.16 -17.03 9.06
CA ALA A 3 8.90 -18.01 8.27
C ALA A 3 8.35 -19.46 8.39
N SER A 4 7.62 -19.78 9.46
CA SER A 4 6.97 -21.08 9.67
C SER A 4 5.54 -21.13 9.14
N VAL A 5 5.02 -20.00 8.65
CA VAL A 5 3.69 -19.91 8.07
C VAL A 5 3.75 -20.43 6.65
N ALA A 6 2.80 -21.28 6.27
CA ALA A 6 2.70 -21.80 4.92
C ALA A 6 2.71 -20.64 3.92
N ILE A 7 3.52 -20.76 2.87
CA ILE A 7 3.67 -19.70 1.87
C ILE A 7 2.32 -19.33 1.22
N GLU A 8 1.41 -20.29 1.14
CA GLU A 8 0.03 -20.11 0.68
C GLU A 8 -0.73 -19.07 1.53
N TRP A 9 -0.54 -19.09 2.85
CA TRP A 9 -1.16 -18.12 3.75
C TRP A 9 -0.59 -16.71 3.58
N LEU A 10 0.72 -16.60 3.28
CA LEU A 10 1.34 -15.31 2.97
C LEU A 10 0.77 -14.73 1.66
N TRP A 11 0.54 -15.58 0.65
CA TRP A 11 -0.15 -15.17 -0.57
C TRP A 11 -1.58 -14.73 -0.31
N LEU A 12 -2.33 -15.43 0.53
CA LEU A 12 -3.68 -15.02 0.93
C LEU A 12 -3.67 -13.66 1.66
N MET A 13 -2.71 -13.43 2.55
CA MET A 13 -2.55 -12.14 3.24
C MET A 13 -2.21 -11.02 2.25
N ALA A 14 -1.30 -11.26 1.31
CA ALA A 14 -0.96 -10.30 0.26
C ALA A 14 -2.15 -9.98 -0.64
N ALA A 15 -2.91 -11.00 -1.06
CA ALA A 15 -4.11 -10.83 -1.86
C ALA A 15 -5.19 -10.05 -1.09
N ALA A 16 -5.46 -10.41 0.15
CA ALA A 16 -6.43 -9.72 1.00
C ALA A 16 -6.03 -8.25 1.24
N ALA A 17 -4.76 -7.99 1.56
CA ALA A 17 -4.23 -6.64 1.72
C ALA A 17 -4.38 -5.82 0.43
N THR A 18 -4.10 -6.42 -0.72
CA THR A 18 -4.27 -5.79 -2.04
C THR A 18 -5.73 -5.44 -2.29
N VAL A 19 -6.66 -6.36 -2.07
CA VAL A 19 -8.10 -6.14 -2.26
C VAL A 19 -8.62 -5.06 -1.33
N ILE A 20 -8.24 -5.09 -0.04
CA ILE A 20 -8.63 -4.08 0.94
C ILE A 20 -8.12 -2.71 0.54
N ASN A 21 -6.83 -2.61 0.20
CA ASN A 21 -6.19 -1.37 -0.21
C ASN A 21 -6.83 -0.78 -1.48
N CYS A 22 -7.03 -1.61 -2.51
CA CYS A 22 -7.69 -1.21 -3.75
C CYS A 22 -9.14 -0.79 -3.52
N SER A 23 -9.88 -1.52 -2.69
CA SER A 23 -11.29 -1.20 -2.36
C SER A 23 -11.40 0.10 -1.57
N ALA A 24 -10.49 0.32 -0.61
CA ALA A 24 -10.43 1.56 0.15
C ALA A 24 -10.15 2.76 -0.78
N MET A 25 -9.15 2.65 -1.63
CA MET A 25 -8.81 3.70 -2.58
C MET A 25 -9.89 3.95 -3.64
N GLY A 26 -10.51 2.88 -4.16
CA GLY A 26 -11.63 3.01 -5.10
C GLY A 26 -12.86 3.70 -4.49
N LYS A 27 -13.06 3.59 -3.17
CA LYS A 27 -14.09 4.36 -2.44
C LYS A 27 -13.69 5.82 -2.24
N TRP A 28 -12.41 6.09 -2.02
CA TRP A 28 -11.92 7.46 -1.76
C TRP A 28 -11.78 8.30 -3.03
N ILE A 29 -11.46 7.70 -4.17
CA ILE A 29 -11.23 8.42 -5.43
C ILE A 29 -12.39 8.13 -6.40
N PRO A 30 -13.25 9.12 -6.72
CA PRO A 30 -14.39 8.95 -7.61
C PRO A 30 -14.00 9.04 -9.09
N ASP A 31 -12.99 8.28 -9.49
CA ASP A 31 -12.51 8.17 -10.87
C ASP A 31 -12.44 6.71 -11.33
N GLN A 32 -13.00 6.43 -12.50
CA GLN A 32 -13.11 5.06 -13.03
C GLN A 32 -11.78 4.57 -13.58
N THR A 33 -11.00 5.45 -14.23
CA THR A 33 -9.68 5.13 -14.75
C THR A 33 -8.74 4.77 -13.60
N PHE A 34 -8.76 5.56 -12.53
CA PHE A 34 -8.00 5.26 -11.32
C PHE A 34 -8.34 3.90 -10.71
N ARG A 35 -9.63 3.52 -10.68
CA ARG A 35 -10.07 2.21 -10.14
C ARG A 35 -9.51 1.01 -10.92
N VAL A 36 -9.25 1.16 -12.22
CA VAL A 36 -8.68 0.09 -13.05
C VAL A 36 -7.15 0.13 -13.02
N ALA A 37 -6.56 1.32 -13.08
CA ALA A 37 -5.11 1.49 -13.10
C ALA A 37 -4.46 1.16 -11.75
N TYR A 38 -5.09 1.53 -10.63
CA TYR A 38 -4.48 1.38 -9.31
C TYR A 38 -4.19 -0.07 -8.90
N PRO A 39 -5.10 -1.06 -9.08
CA PRO A 39 -4.78 -2.46 -8.82
C PRO A 39 -3.60 -2.97 -9.66
N LEU A 40 -3.50 -2.56 -10.93
CA LEU A 40 -2.39 -2.94 -11.81
C LEU A 40 -1.06 -2.36 -11.31
N ILE A 41 -1.07 -1.11 -10.86
CA ILE A 41 0.11 -0.46 -10.27
C ILE A 41 0.52 -1.19 -8.98
N VAL A 42 -0.44 -1.48 -8.09
CA VAL A 42 -0.16 -2.15 -6.81
C VAL A 42 0.41 -3.55 -7.02
N VAL A 43 -0.21 -4.35 -7.89
CA VAL A 43 0.29 -5.69 -8.24
C VAL A 43 1.66 -5.60 -8.92
N GLY A 44 1.85 -4.66 -9.84
CA GLY A 44 3.13 -4.41 -10.50
C GLY A 44 4.24 -4.06 -9.50
N CYS A 45 3.95 -3.18 -8.53
CA CYS A 45 4.87 -2.87 -7.43
C CYS A 45 5.20 -4.12 -6.60
N GLY A 46 4.20 -4.94 -6.26
CA GLY A 46 4.42 -6.19 -5.53
C GLY A 46 5.32 -7.18 -6.26
N VAL A 47 5.05 -7.40 -7.55
CA VAL A 47 5.90 -8.24 -8.42
C VAL A 47 7.31 -7.66 -8.50
N GLY A 48 7.46 -6.35 -8.65
CA GLY A 48 8.75 -5.66 -8.66
C GLY A 48 9.53 -5.85 -7.36
N THR A 49 8.90 -5.65 -6.21
CA THR A 49 9.51 -5.88 -4.88
C THR A 49 9.98 -7.33 -4.74
N ILE A 50 9.16 -8.29 -5.14
CA ILE A 50 9.53 -9.72 -5.08
C ILE A 50 10.70 -9.99 -6.03
N ALA A 51 10.65 -9.55 -7.29
CA ALA A 51 11.71 -9.79 -8.27
C ALA A 51 13.06 -9.21 -7.82
N ILE A 52 13.07 -7.96 -7.36
CA ILE A 52 14.28 -7.28 -6.86
C ILE A 52 14.81 -7.97 -5.60
N GLY A 53 13.93 -8.27 -4.64
CA GLY A 53 14.33 -8.94 -3.40
C GLY A 53 14.89 -10.35 -3.64
N ARG A 54 14.32 -11.09 -4.59
CA ARG A 54 14.83 -12.41 -5.01
C ARG A 54 16.19 -12.30 -5.68
N ALA A 55 16.43 -11.26 -6.49
CA ALA A 55 17.75 -10.99 -7.07
C ALA A 55 18.81 -10.65 -6.01
N GLN A 56 18.40 -10.10 -4.87
CA GLN A 56 19.25 -9.84 -3.71
C GLN A 56 19.33 -11.01 -2.72
N HIS A 57 18.94 -12.22 -3.13
CA HIS A 57 18.97 -13.46 -2.34
C HIS A 57 18.05 -13.51 -1.10
N PHE A 58 17.10 -12.58 -0.96
CA PHE A 58 16.12 -12.68 0.12
C PHE A 58 15.11 -13.82 -0.11
N SER A 59 14.57 -14.36 0.98
CA SER A 59 13.52 -15.37 0.95
C SER A 59 12.25 -14.86 0.27
N LEU A 60 11.59 -15.71 -0.52
CA LEU A 60 10.29 -15.40 -1.13
C LEU A 60 9.23 -15.08 -0.06
N ALA A 61 9.22 -15.84 1.04
CA ALA A 61 8.31 -15.61 2.16
C ALA A 61 8.52 -14.22 2.78
N ALA A 62 9.77 -13.78 2.93
CA ALA A 62 10.08 -12.46 3.45
C ALA A 62 9.58 -11.34 2.53
N MET A 63 9.74 -11.50 1.21
CA MET A 63 9.28 -10.51 0.24
C MET A 63 7.75 -10.40 0.16
N ILE A 64 7.04 -11.54 0.22
CA ILE A 64 5.57 -11.54 0.25
C ILE A 64 5.06 -10.89 1.55
N ALA A 65 5.69 -11.22 2.68
CA ALA A 65 5.35 -10.61 3.97
C ALA A 65 5.56 -9.10 3.97
N LEU A 66 6.71 -8.62 3.44
CA LEU A 66 7.02 -7.20 3.29
C LEU A 66 6.01 -6.48 2.40
N TYR A 67 5.65 -7.08 1.25
CA TYR A 67 4.63 -6.53 0.38
C TYR A 67 3.28 -6.40 1.11
N ALA A 68 2.80 -7.47 1.74
CA ALA A 68 1.54 -7.45 2.48
C ALA A 68 1.56 -6.42 3.62
N SER A 69 2.64 -6.37 4.42
CA SER A 69 2.77 -5.43 5.53
C SER A 69 2.83 -3.98 5.06
N SER A 70 3.52 -3.72 3.94
CA SER A 70 3.60 -2.38 3.35
C SER A 70 2.22 -1.88 2.89
N LEU A 71 1.41 -2.74 2.28
CA LEU A 71 0.05 -2.40 1.86
C LEU A 71 -0.90 -2.17 3.03
N ILE A 72 -0.79 -2.98 4.09
CA ILE A 72 -1.56 -2.79 5.32
C ILE A 72 -1.19 -1.44 5.95
N GLY A 73 0.11 -1.17 6.10
CA GLY A 73 0.63 0.08 6.64
C GLY A 73 0.21 1.29 5.81
N MET A 74 0.24 1.17 4.48
CA MET A 74 -0.20 2.22 3.57
C MET A 74 -1.70 2.48 3.73
N THR A 75 -2.52 1.42 3.83
CA THR A 75 -3.97 1.55 3.99
C THR A 75 -4.34 2.23 5.31
N ILE A 76 -3.70 1.80 6.41
CA ILE A 76 -3.89 2.42 7.72
C ILE A 76 -3.42 3.87 7.68
N GLY A 77 -2.22 4.10 7.16
CA GLY A 77 -1.59 5.41 7.14
C GLY A 77 -2.31 6.46 6.28
N LEU A 78 -2.99 6.03 5.23
CA LEU A 78 -3.79 6.91 4.37
C LEU A 78 -5.22 7.12 4.89
N PHE A 79 -5.66 6.35 5.88
CA PHE A 79 -7.03 6.41 6.39
C PHE A 79 -7.43 7.80 6.92
N PRO A 80 -6.60 8.54 7.70
CA PRO A 80 -6.96 9.91 8.12
C PRO A 80 -7.05 10.87 6.94
N SER A 81 -6.20 10.68 5.94
CA SER A 81 -6.11 11.49 4.72
C SER A 81 -7.26 11.26 3.74
N ARG A 82 -8.11 10.25 3.97
CA ARG A 82 -9.17 9.85 3.02
C ARG A 82 -10.05 11.01 2.55
N LYS A 83 -10.45 11.91 3.46
CA LYS A 83 -11.32 13.05 3.13
C LYS A 83 -10.63 14.06 2.23
N LEU A 84 -9.35 14.35 2.49
CA LEU A 84 -8.55 15.25 1.67
C LEU A 84 -8.28 14.64 0.30
N ILE A 85 -7.97 13.35 0.24
CA ILE A 85 -7.77 12.60 -1.02
C ILE A 85 -9.04 12.67 -1.87
N THR A 86 -10.21 12.40 -1.29
CA THR A 86 -11.49 12.50 -2.01
C THR A 86 -11.75 13.91 -2.50
N LEU A 87 -11.54 14.92 -1.66
CA LEU A 87 -11.76 16.32 -2.02
C LEU A 87 -10.86 16.74 -3.18
N TYR A 88 -9.56 16.44 -3.09
CA TYR A 88 -8.60 16.75 -4.15
C TYR A 88 -8.88 15.99 -5.44
N ALA A 89 -9.28 14.71 -5.36
CA ALA A 89 -9.68 13.95 -6.54
C ALA A 89 -10.90 14.57 -7.24
N VAL A 90 -11.88 15.04 -6.48
CA VAL A 90 -13.06 15.75 -7.02
C VAL A 90 -12.66 17.08 -7.65
N GLU A 91 -11.77 17.86 -7.01
CA GLU A 91 -11.25 19.11 -7.56
C GLU A 91 -10.53 18.90 -8.89
N VAL A 92 -9.64 17.90 -8.97
CA VAL A 92 -8.92 17.54 -10.20
C VAL A 92 -9.89 17.12 -11.29
N LYS A 93 -10.90 16.29 -10.97
CA LYS A 93 -11.93 15.87 -11.93
C LYS A 93 -12.77 17.03 -12.45
N ARG A 94 -12.97 18.07 -11.64
CA ARG A 94 -13.64 19.33 -12.04
C ARG A 94 -12.72 20.27 -12.82
N GLY A 95 -11.47 19.88 -13.08
CA GLY A 95 -10.49 20.69 -13.81
C GLY A 95 -9.83 21.78 -12.97
N VAL A 96 -10.03 21.81 -11.65
CA VAL A 96 -9.38 22.77 -10.75
C VAL A 96 -7.92 22.35 -10.56
N LYS A 97 -7.00 23.09 -11.16
CA LYS A 97 -5.56 22.91 -10.96
C LYS A 97 -5.10 23.83 -9.83
N ARG A 98 -4.72 23.25 -8.70
CA ARG A 98 -4.01 23.97 -7.64
C ARG A 98 -2.51 23.82 -7.85
N GLU A 99 -1.74 24.88 -7.63
CA GLU A 99 -0.27 24.81 -7.64
C GLU A 99 0.27 23.97 -6.47
N LYS A 100 -0.45 23.92 -5.35
CA LYS A 100 -0.03 23.19 -4.15
C LYS A 100 -1.21 22.49 -3.47
N TYR A 101 -0.99 21.21 -3.16
CA TYR A 101 -1.87 20.41 -2.33
C TYR A 101 -1.22 20.26 -0.95
N ASP A 102 -1.70 21.04 0.02
CA ASP A 102 -1.13 21.02 1.37
C ASP A 102 -1.65 19.82 2.17
N PHE A 103 -0.79 18.82 2.34
CA PHE A 103 -1.01 17.75 3.31
C PHE A 103 -0.46 18.16 4.68
N PRO A 104 -1.30 18.15 5.74
CA PRO A 104 -0.84 18.47 7.09
C PRO A 104 0.28 17.53 7.52
N LEU A 105 1.25 18.03 8.30
CA LEU A 105 2.39 17.25 8.76
C LEU A 105 1.96 15.94 9.46
N TRP A 106 0.90 16.02 10.28
CA TRP A 106 0.32 14.85 10.94
C TRP A 106 -0.14 13.75 9.98
N HIS A 107 -0.68 14.12 8.82
CA HIS A 107 -1.10 13.14 7.81
C HIS A 107 0.10 12.48 7.13
N ARG A 108 1.19 13.24 6.92
CA ARG A 108 2.46 12.69 6.41
C ARG A 108 3.11 11.74 7.41
N LEU A 109 3.15 12.12 8.69
CA LEU A 109 3.67 11.25 9.75
C LEU A 109 2.82 9.97 9.87
N PHE A 110 1.50 10.11 9.83
CA PHE A 110 0.60 8.96 9.89
C PHE A 110 0.72 8.06 8.66
N TRP A 111 1.15 8.57 7.51
CA TRP A 111 1.47 7.73 6.35
C TRP A 111 2.79 6.98 6.52
N CYS A 112 3.86 7.67 6.93
CA CYS A 112 5.19 7.08 7.03
C CYS A 112 5.33 6.08 8.18
N VAL A 113 4.80 6.40 9.36
CA VAL A 113 5.03 5.61 10.59
C VAL A 113 4.49 4.17 10.48
N PRO A 114 3.25 3.92 10.04
CA PRO A 114 2.72 2.56 9.92
C PRO A 114 3.39 1.77 8.80
N VAL A 115 3.72 2.41 7.67
CA VAL A 115 4.42 1.75 6.56
C VAL A 115 5.80 1.29 7.00
N VAL A 116 6.60 2.18 7.60
CA VAL A 116 7.94 1.86 8.08
C VAL A 116 7.88 0.85 9.23
N GLY A 117 7.01 1.08 10.21
CA GLY A 117 6.86 0.21 11.37
C GLY A 117 6.47 -1.22 11.00
N LEU A 118 5.47 -1.40 10.14
CA LEU A 118 5.03 -2.74 9.73
C LEU A 118 6.03 -3.42 8.79
N SER A 119 6.76 -2.66 7.96
CA SER A 119 7.82 -3.23 7.12
C SER A 119 9.01 -3.70 7.96
N LEU A 120 9.43 -2.92 8.96
CA LEU A 120 10.47 -3.32 9.90
C LEU A 120 10.03 -4.53 10.74
N ALA A 121 8.79 -4.54 11.21
CA ALA A 121 8.23 -5.68 11.93
C ALA A 121 8.19 -6.94 11.06
N ALA A 122 7.78 -6.83 9.79
CA ALA A 122 7.80 -7.94 8.85
C ALA A 122 9.22 -8.49 8.66
N PHE A 123 10.20 -7.61 8.46
CA PHE A 123 11.61 -7.99 8.35
C PHE A 123 12.10 -8.73 9.60
N ALA A 124 11.84 -8.17 10.79
CA ALA A 124 12.22 -8.75 12.07
C ALA A 124 11.52 -10.09 12.37
N LEU A 125 10.33 -10.33 11.83
CA LEU A 125 9.57 -11.58 12.02
C LEU A 125 9.90 -12.67 11.00
N THR A 126 10.63 -12.31 9.93
CA THR A 126 11.07 -13.18 8.83
C THR A 126 12.54 -13.60 8.91
N HIS A 127 13.35 -12.88 9.67
CA HIS A 127 14.67 -13.30 10.14
C HIS A 127 14.55 -14.07 11.45
#